data_AF-A0A3A3ZM85-F1
#
_entry.id   AF-A0A3A3ZM85-F1
#
_cell.length_a   1.000
_cell.length_b   1.000
_cell.length_c   1.000
_cell.angle_alpha   90.00
_cell.angle_beta   90.00
_cell.angle_gamma   90.00
#
_symmetry.space_group_name_H-M   'P 1'
#
loop_
_entity.id
_entity.type
_entity.pdbx_description
1 polymer ?
#
loop_
_entity_poly.entity_id
_entity_poly.type
_entity_poly.pdbx_seq_one_letter_code
_entity_poly.pdbx_strand_id
1 'polypeptide(L)'
;MVGTGLERCADLAHLPLEQLRAYRGELATEEDRVSYWRRLIQARLDVVRGDARSRRAPSPPDPQRLREALSTGAAASRRTALVRVRQDGEAPPLPDLAVLWASLPGEDPAERAALVARLERAEQDLSAYRTTLHRWIDEATTELIARYREDPSSCLAALPLQGPFARR
;
A
#
# COMPACT_ATOMS: atom_id res chain seq x y z
N MET A 1 3.62 -34.05 -14.85
CA MET A 1 2.40 -33.56 -15.52
C MET A 1 2.43 -32.03 -15.47
N VAL A 2 2.96 -31.45 -16.56
CA VAL A 2 2.67 -30.14 -17.18
C VAL A 2 2.71 -28.88 -16.28
N GLY A 3 3.66 -28.00 -16.59
CA GLY A 3 3.83 -26.70 -15.94
C GLY A 3 2.58 -25.83 -16.05
N THR A 4 2.14 -25.30 -14.92
CA THR A 4 1.26 -24.14 -14.88
C THR A 4 2.05 -22.96 -15.45
N GLY A 5 1.74 -22.62 -16.70
CA GLY A 5 2.26 -21.42 -17.34
C GLY A 5 1.95 -20.23 -16.44
N LEU A 6 2.93 -19.37 -16.21
CA LEU A 6 2.63 -18.05 -15.69
C LEU A 6 1.82 -17.34 -16.77
N GLU A 7 0.51 -17.36 -16.63
CA GLU A 7 -0.37 -16.67 -17.56
C GLU A 7 -0.05 -15.17 -17.48
N ARG A 8 0.13 -14.56 -18.66
CA ARG A 8 0.39 -13.13 -18.78
C ARG A 8 -0.82 -12.37 -18.26
N CYS A 9 -0.58 -11.32 -17.47
CA CYS A 9 -1.66 -10.48 -16.98
C CYS A 9 -2.06 -9.50 -18.09
N ALA A 10 -3.24 -9.70 -18.71
CA ALA A 10 -3.72 -8.87 -19.83
C ALA A 10 -3.76 -7.38 -19.46
N ASP A 11 -4.21 -7.06 -18.24
CA ASP A 11 -4.25 -5.69 -17.72
C ASP A 11 -2.88 -5.03 -17.65
N LEU A 12 -1.79 -5.79 -17.52
CA LEU A 12 -0.43 -5.27 -17.40
C LEU A 12 0.38 -5.44 -18.70
N ALA A 13 -0.19 -6.10 -19.71
CA ALA A 13 0.49 -6.39 -20.97
C ALA A 13 0.90 -5.11 -21.73
N HIS A 14 0.12 -4.04 -21.57
CA HIS A 14 0.37 -2.74 -22.21
C HIS A 14 1.54 -1.96 -21.60
N LEU A 15 1.96 -2.29 -20.37
CA LEU A 15 3.09 -1.63 -19.72
C LEU A 15 4.42 -2.18 -20.24
N PRO A 16 5.39 -1.34 -20.66
CA PRO A 16 6.75 -1.80 -20.92
C PRO A 16 7.44 -2.26 -19.62
N LEU A 17 8.49 -3.07 -19.74
CA LEU A 17 9.12 -3.75 -18.61
C LEU A 17 9.60 -2.80 -17.50
N GLU A 18 10.18 -1.66 -17.86
CA GLU A 18 10.60 -0.62 -16.90
C GLU A 18 9.41 -0.04 -16.14
N GLN A 19 8.34 0.33 -16.85
CA GLN A 19 7.12 0.87 -16.23
C GLN A 19 6.43 -0.17 -15.34
N LEU A 20 6.47 -1.46 -15.70
CA LEU A 20 5.96 -2.53 -14.85
C LEU A 20 6.76 -2.67 -13.54
N ARG A 21 8.10 -2.50 -13.59
CA ARG A 21 8.94 -2.46 -12.37
C ARG A 21 8.60 -1.25 -11.51
N ALA A 22 8.48 -0.07 -12.12
CA ALA A 22 8.11 1.17 -11.44
C ALA A 22 6.74 1.03 -10.78
N TYR A 23 5.75 0.54 -11.52
CA TYR A 23 4.40 0.26 -11.05
C TYR A 23 4.39 -0.66 -9.82
N ARG A 24 5.10 -1.80 -9.89
CA ARG A 24 5.23 -2.70 -8.73
C ARG A 24 5.88 -2.00 -7.52
N GLY A 25 6.89 -1.17 -7.75
CA GLY A 25 7.55 -0.40 -6.69
C GLY A 25 6.62 0.64 -6.05
N GLU A 26 5.82 1.33 -6.85
CA GLU A 26 4.82 2.27 -6.38
C GLU A 26 3.70 1.59 -5.59
N LEU A 27 3.25 0.41 -6.04
CA LEU A 27 2.29 -0.43 -5.30
C LEU A 27 2.82 -0.83 -3.93
N ALA A 28 4.08 -1.29 -3.86
CA ALA A 28 4.72 -1.64 -2.59
C ALA A 28 4.84 -0.43 -1.65
N THR A 29 5.18 0.74 -2.20
CA THR A 29 5.26 1.98 -1.42
C THR A 29 3.90 2.41 -0.87
N GLU A 30 2.82 2.27 -1.66
CA GLU A 30 1.46 2.56 -1.18
C GLU A 30 1.00 1.52 -0.14
N GLU A 31 1.34 0.24 -0.31
CA GLU A 31 1.05 -0.81 0.68
C GLU A 31 1.71 -0.51 2.03
N ASP A 32 2.99 -0.14 2.03
CA ASP A 32 3.72 0.25 3.24
C ASP A 32 3.01 1.40 3.97
N ARG A 33 2.54 2.39 3.21
CA ARG A 33 1.78 3.53 3.73
C ARG A 33 0.44 3.08 4.33
N VAL A 34 -0.32 2.23 3.64
CA VAL A 34 -1.62 1.71 4.12
C VAL A 34 -1.43 0.87 5.39
N SER A 35 -0.43 -0.01 5.40
CA SER A 35 -0.05 -0.82 6.56
C SER A 35 0.42 0.03 7.75
N TYR A 36 1.04 1.18 7.49
CA TYR A 36 1.38 2.15 8.52
C TYR A 36 0.14 2.84 9.10
N TRP A 37 -0.74 3.38 8.24
CA TRP A 37 -1.98 4.03 8.68
C TRP A 37 -2.90 3.08 9.45
N ARG A 38 -3.01 1.83 9.04
CA ARG A 38 -3.81 0.85 9.77
C ARG A 38 -3.30 0.63 11.19
N ARG A 39 -1.97 0.53 11.38
CA ARG A 39 -1.37 0.41 12.72
C ARG A 39 -1.64 1.64 13.59
N LEU A 40 -1.61 2.84 13.01
CA LEU A 40 -1.98 4.08 13.70
C LEU A 40 -3.44 4.08 14.16
N ILE A 41 -4.36 3.68 13.28
CA ILE A 41 -5.80 3.60 13.61
C ILE A 41 -6.05 2.55 14.70
N GLN A 42 -5.41 1.38 14.61
CA GLN A 42 -5.48 0.34 15.65
C GLN A 42 -4.96 0.86 17.00
N ALA A 43 -3.80 1.53 17.03
CA ALA A 43 -3.27 2.12 18.26
C ALA A 43 -4.22 3.19 18.84
N ARG A 44 -4.85 4.00 17.99
CA ARG A 44 -5.84 4.99 18.44
C ARG A 44 -7.11 4.34 18.98
N LEU A 45 -7.60 3.27 18.36
CA LEU A 45 -8.72 2.50 18.87
C LEU A 45 -8.45 1.96 20.27
N ASP A 46 -7.25 1.43 20.50
CA ASP A 46 -6.82 0.95 21.82
C ASP A 46 -6.85 2.08 22.86
N VAL A 47 -6.34 3.28 22.51
CA VAL A 47 -6.38 4.46 23.40
C VAL A 47 -7.81 4.93 23.68
N VAL A 48 -8.65 5.08 22.65
CA VAL A 48 -10.02 5.60 22.79
C VAL A 48 -10.93 4.62 23.54
N ARG A 49 -10.70 3.31 23.42
CA ARG A 49 -11.40 2.28 24.21
C ARG A 49 -10.96 2.21 25.67
N GLY A 50 -9.88 2.90 26.04
CA GLY A 50 -9.31 2.85 27.40
C GLY A 50 -8.41 1.64 27.64
N ASP A 51 -8.02 0.91 26.59
CA ASP A 51 -7.16 -0.28 26.63
C ASP A 51 -5.66 0.09 26.65
N ALA A 52 -5.30 1.11 27.45
CA ALA A 52 -3.90 1.48 27.71
C ALA A 52 -3.06 0.35 28.37
N ARG A 53 -3.70 -0.78 28.74
CA ARG A 53 -3.04 -2.00 29.23
C ARG A 53 -2.70 -3.01 28.14
N SER A 54 -3.04 -2.74 26.87
CA SER A 54 -2.63 -3.61 25.76
C SER A 54 -1.11 -3.53 25.59
N ARG A 55 -0.39 -4.46 26.23
CA ARG A 55 1.05 -4.76 25.99
C ARG A 55 1.31 -5.27 24.55
N ARG A 56 0.36 -5.09 23.64
CA ARG A 56 0.41 -5.38 22.21
C ARG A 56 0.48 -4.13 21.35
N ALA A 57 0.57 -2.93 21.94
CA ALA A 57 0.84 -1.71 21.18
C ALA A 57 2.17 -1.87 20.41
N PRO A 58 2.15 -1.83 19.05
CA PRO A 58 3.38 -1.79 18.28
C PRO A 58 4.20 -0.57 18.70
N SER A 59 5.53 -0.65 18.61
CA SER A 59 6.43 0.46 18.92
C SER A 59 5.93 1.79 18.35
N PRO A 60 6.11 2.91 19.09
CA PRO A 60 5.64 4.22 18.66
C PRO A 60 6.16 4.49 17.24
N PRO A 61 5.27 4.93 16.34
CA PRO A 61 5.57 5.02 14.92
C PRO A 61 6.59 6.12 14.65
N ASP A 62 7.45 5.89 13.65
CA ASP A 62 8.47 6.84 13.23
C ASP A 62 7.84 8.21 12.83
N PRO A 63 8.25 9.33 13.46
CA PRO A 63 7.70 10.66 13.21
C PRO A 63 8.03 11.24 11.82
N GLN A 64 9.06 10.74 11.13
CA GLN A 64 9.33 11.07 9.73
C GLN A 64 8.27 10.45 8.83
N ARG A 65 8.02 9.15 9.01
CA ARG A 65 6.95 8.42 8.31
C ARG A 65 5.56 8.97 8.63
N LEU A 66 5.36 9.51 9.83
CA LEU A 66 4.12 10.18 10.20
C LEU A 66 3.87 11.42 9.32
N ARG A 67 4.88 12.27 9.12
CA ARG A 67 4.78 13.45 8.25
C ARG A 67 4.56 13.08 6.78
N GLU A 68 5.21 12.02 6.30
CA GLU A 68 5.03 11.50 4.94
C GLU A 68 3.67 10.81 4.72
N ALA A 69 3.11 10.21 5.77
CA ALA A 69 1.78 9.60 5.75
C ALA A 69 0.67 10.67 5.82
N LEU A 70 0.91 11.77 6.54
CA LEU A 70 0.00 12.92 6.70
C LEU A 70 -0.06 13.86 5.48
N SER A 71 0.84 13.71 4.50
CA SER A 71 0.82 14.51 3.26
C SER A 71 -0.24 13.98 2.27
N THR A 72 -1.51 14.19 2.63
CA THR A 72 -2.70 13.63 1.98
C THR A 72 -2.79 13.91 0.48
N GLY A 73 -2.38 15.11 0.02
CA GLY A 73 -2.50 15.52 -1.39
C GLY A 73 -1.63 14.70 -2.34
N ALA A 74 -0.37 14.44 -1.99
CA ALA A 74 0.54 13.63 -2.80
C ALA A 74 0.12 12.14 -2.79
N ALA A 75 -0.43 11.67 -1.67
CA ALA A 75 -0.92 10.30 -1.54
C ALA A 75 -2.15 10.03 -2.43
N ALA A 76 -3.11 10.94 -2.45
CA ALA A 76 -4.29 10.84 -3.31
C ALA A 76 -3.92 10.80 -4.79
N SER A 77 -3.05 11.72 -5.25
CA SER A 77 -2.61 11.77 -6.66
C SER A 77 -1.88 10.48 -7.08
N ARG A 78 -1.00 9.95 -6.23
CA ARG A 78 -0.28 8.70 -6.51
C ARG A 78 -1.23 7.52 -6.60
N ARG A 79 -2.16 7.40 -5.65
CA ARG A 79 -3.17 6.34 -5.67
C ARG A 79 -3.99 6.39 -6.95
N THR A 80 -4.44 7.58 -7.36
CA THR A 80 -5.18 7.74 -8.61
C THR A 80 -4.36 7.26 -9.81
N ALA A 81 -3.06 7.53 -9.85
CA ALA A 81 -2.19 6.99 -10.90
C ALA A 81 -2.12 5.45 -10.86
N LEU A 82 -1.94 4.85 -9.69
CA LEU A 82 -1.93 3.39 -9.51
C LEU A 82 -3.25 2.73 -9.94
N VAL A 83 -4.39 3.29 -9.53
CA VAL A 83 -5.71 2.77 -9.88
C VAL A 83 -5.96 2.85 -11.38
N ARG A 84 -5.54 3.94 -12.04
CA ARG A 84 -5.72 4.13 -13.50
C ARG A 84 -4.93 3.14 -14.36
N VAL A 85 -3.84 2.57 -13.84
CA VAL A 85 -3.09 1.51 -14.53
C VAL A 85 -3.96 0.26 -14.70
N ARG A 86 -4.95 0.06 -13.82
CA ARG A 86 -5.97 -0.97 -13.96
C ARG A 86 -7.20 -0.38 -14.64
N GLN A 87 -7.80 -1.14 -15.56
CA GLN A 87 -9.04 -0.71 -16.21
C GLN A 87 -10.22 -0.84 -15.24
N ASP A 88 -10.40 0.23 -14.45
CA ASP A 88 -11.52 0.67 -13.61
C ASP A 88 -11.97 -0.16 -12.38
N GLY A 89 -12.13 0.55 -11.25
CA GLY A 89 -13.13 0.28 -10.20
C GLY A 89 -12.77 -0.68 -9.06
N GLU A 90 -11.65 -1.38 -9.13
CA GLU A 90 -11.40 -2.51 -8.22
C GLU A 90 -10.91 -2.10 -6.81
N ALA A 91 -10.35 -0.90 -6.65
CA ALA A 91 -9.95 -0.42 -5.33
C ALA A 91 -11.14 0.11 -4.53
N PRO A 92 -11.35 -0.36 -3.28
CA PRO A 92 -12.35 0.23 -2.40
C PRO A 92 -12.01 1.71 -2.12
N PRO A 93 -13.02 2.57 -1.90
CA PRO A 93 -12.78 3.95 -1.50
C PRO A 93 -12.08 3.97 -0.15
N LEU A 94 -11.08 4.83 -0.01
CA LEU A 94 -10.40 5.05 1.27
C LEU A 94 -11.02 6.25 2.02
N PRO A 95 -11.11 6.17 3.35
CA PRO A 95 -11.54 7.30 4.17
C PRO A 95 -10.50 8.45 4.14
N ASP A 96 -10.94 9.66 4.47
CA ASP A 96 -10.01 10.76 4.74
C ASP A 96 -9.34 10.56 6.10
N LEU A 97 -8.16 9.94 6.05
CA LEU A 97 -7.38 9.59 7.23
C LEU A 97 -6.89 10.83 7.99
N ALA A 98 -6.64 11.95 7.32
CA ALA A 98 -6.16 13.16 7.98
C ALA A 98 -7.27 13.82 8.79
N VAL A 99 -8.47 13.93 8.21
CA VAL A 99 -9.66 14.44 8.92
C VAL A 99 -10.05 13.51 10.07
N LEU A 100 -10.02 12.19 9.84
CA LEU A 100 -10.30 11.21 10.88
C LEU A 100 -9.27 11.29 12.02
N TRP A 101 -7.98 11.44 11.70
CA TRP A 101 -6.93 11.58 12.70
C TRP A 101 -7.01 12.89 13.49
N ALA A 102 -7.44 13.99 12.86
CA ALA A 102 -7.65 15.26 13.54
C ALA A 102 -8.88 15.25 14.48
N SER A 103 -9.79 14.27 14.35
CA SER A 103 -11.01 14.19 15.16
C SER A 103 -10.73 13.85 16.63
N LEU A 104 -10.90 14.81 17.54
CA LEU A 104 -10.74 14.56 18.98
C LEU A 104 -11.90 13.71 19.55
N PRO A 105 -11.63 12.83 20.53
CA PRO A 105 -12.70 12.19 21.29
C PRO A 105 -13.46 13.26 22.08
N GLY A 106 -14.79 13.25 21.97
CA GLY A 106 -15.65 14.06 22.80
C GLY A 106 -15.65 13.60 24.26
N GLU A 107 -16.10 14.48 25.17
CA GLU A 107 -16.23 14.15 26.60
C GLU A 107 -17.45 13.24 26.86
N ASP A 108 -18.46 13.28 25.98
CA ASP A 108 -19.65 12.44 26.04
C ASP A 108 -19.34 10.99 25.60
N PRO A 109 -19.74 9.96 26.38
CA PRO A 109 -19.72 8.57 25.95
C PRO A 109 -20.29 8.30 24.56
N ALA A 110 -21.34 9.01 24.12
CA ALA A 110 -21.93 8.84 22.79
C ALA A 110 -20.99 9.35 21.68
N GLU A 111 -20.36 10.51 21.86
CA GLU A 111 -19.38 11.07 20.93
C GLU A 111 -18.14 10.19 20.83
N ARG A 112 -17.68 9.62 21.95
CA ARG A 112 -16.60 8.64 21.98
C ARG A 112 -16.96 7.37 21.21
N ALA A 113 -18.17 6.83 21.40
CA ALA A 113 -18.64 5.65 20.68
C ALA A 113 -18.72 5.92 19.16
N ALA A 114 -19.18 7.10 18.75
CA ALA A 114 -19.21 7.52 17.36
C ALA A 114 -17.81 7.63 16.74
N LEU A 115 -16.81 8.13 17.48
CA LEU A 115 -15.43 8.13 17.03
C LEU A 115 -14.87 6.71 16.88
N VAL A 116 -15.15 5.81 17.83
CA VAL A 116 -14.75 4.39 17.75
C VAL A 116 -15.32 3.75 16.48
N ALA A 117 -16.62 3.90 16.22
CA ALA A 117 -17.24 3.34 15.03
C ALA A 117 -16.62 3.85 13.72
N ARG A 118 -16.28 5.15 13.64
CA ARG A 118 -15.58 5.72 12.48
C ARG A 118 -14.17 5.16 12.32
N LEU A 119 -13.43 4.99 13.42
CA LEU A 119 -12.08 4.41 13.39
C LEU A 119 -12.11 2.93 12.99
N GLU A 120 -13.07 2.15 13.48
CA GLU A 120 -13.28 0.75 13.07
C GLU A 120 -13.59 0.66 11.58
N ARG A 121 -14.48 1.51 11.08
CA ARG A 121 -14.80 1.54 9.66
C ARG A 121 -13.57 1.86 8.81
N ALA A 122 -12.79 2.84 9.22
CA ALA A 122 -11.56 3.19 8.51
C ALA A 122 -10.52 2.07 8.54
N GLU A 123 -10.39 1.34 9.65
CA GLU A 123 -9.53 0.16 9.75
C GLU A 123 -9.94 -0.93 8.76
N GLN A 124 -11.25 -1.18 8.64
CA GLN A 124 -11.81 -2.15 7.69
C GLN A 124 -11.52 -1.74 6.24
N ASP A 125 -11.77 -0.47 5.89
CA ASP A 125 -11.52 0.06 4.54
C ASP A 125 -10.02 -0.01 4.20
N LEU A 126 -9.13 0.32 5.14
CA LEU A 126 -7.68 0.16 4.98
C LEU A 126 -7.26 -1.30 4.79
N SER A 127 -7.84 -2.21 5.57
CA SER A 127 -7.55 -3.64 5.47
C SER A 127 -8.02 -4.22 4.13
N ALA A 128 -9.20 -3.82 3.65
CA ALA A 128 -9.70 -4.20 2.33
C ALA A 128 -8.79 -3.68 1.22
N TYR A 129 -8.42 -2.40 1.27
CA TYR A 129 -7.53 -1.81 0.28
C TYR A 129 -6.15 -2.46 0.26
N ARG A 130 -5.60 -2.79 1.43
CA ARG A 130 -4.31 -3.52 1.53
C ARG A 130 -4.38 -4.88 0.84
N THR A 131 -5.47 -5.63 1.02
CA THR A 131 -5.67 -6.91 0.33
C THR A 131 -5.67 -6.72 -1.19
N THR A 132 -6.32 -5.67 -1.69
CA THR A 132 -6.27 -5.32 -3.12
C THR A 132 -4.85 -5.00 -3.58
N LEU A 133 -4.08 -4.23 -2.81
CA LEU A 133 -2.68 -3.92 -3.12
C LEU A 133 -1.79 -5.16 -3.17
N HIS A 134 -1.91 -6.08 -2.20
CA HIS A 134 -1.15 -7.34 -2.21
C HIS A 134 -1.42 -8.14 -3.48
N ARG A 135 -2.69 -8.30 -3.86
CA ARG A 135 -3.04 -8.98 -5.11
C ARG A 135 -2.42 -8.29 -6.33
N TRP A 136 -2.49 -6.96 -6.44
CA TRP A 136 -1.89 -6.24 -7.55
C TRP A 136 -0.35 -6.37 -7.59
N ILE A 137 0.30 -6.41 -6.42
CA ILE A 137 1.75 -6.67 -6.31
C ILE A 137 2.08 -8.08 -6.80
N ASP A 138 1.29 -9.08 -6.40
CA ASP A 138 1.49 -10.48 -6.80
C ASP A 138 1.30 -10.67 -8.30
N GLU A 139 0.29 -10.03 -8.90
CA GLU A 139 0.06 -10.02 -10.34
C GLU A 139 1.21 -9.35 -11.10
N ALA A 140 1.65 -8.16 -10.66
CA ALA A 140 2.79 -7.49 -11.27
C ALA A 140 4.08 -8.30 -11.14
N THR A 141 4.28 -8.96 -9.99
CA THR A 141 5.42 -9.86 -9.76
C THR A 141 5.36 -11.07 -10.69
N THR A 142 4.19 -11.67 -10.85
CA THR A 142 3.96 -12.82 -11.74
C THR A 142 4.26 -12.45 -13.20
N GLU A 143 3.76 -11.30 -13.67
CA GLU A 143 4.04 -10.78 -15.01
C GLU A 143 5.54 -10.50 -15.22
N LEU A 144 6.24 -9.92 -14.23
CA LEU A 144 7.69 -9.73 -14.30
C LEU A 144 8.43 -11.07 -14.44
N ILE A 145 8.07 -12.08 -13.64
CA ILE A 145 8.69 -13.41 -13.72
C ILE A 145 8.42 -14.04 -15.10
N ALA A 146 7.21 -13.89 -15.66
CA ALA A 146 6.89 -14.39 -17.00
C ALA A 146 7.80 -13.75 -18.06
N ARG A 147 7.95 -12.41 -18.05
CA ARG A 147 8.81 -11.68 -18.98
C ARG A 147 10.30 -12.03 -18.84
N TYR A 148 10.79 -12.25 -17.61
CA TYR A 148 12.18 -12.69 -17.40
C TYR A 148 12.44 -14.11 -17.88
N ARG A 149 11.43 -14.98 -17.91
CA ARG A 149 11.58 -16.31 -18.49
C ARG A 149 11.68 -16.26 -20.01
N GLU A 150 10.97 -15.33 -20.64
CA GLU A 150 11.05 -15.09 -22.08
C GLU A 150 12.37 -14.44 -22.49
N ASP A 151 12.85 -13.46 -21.72
CA ASP A 151 14.16 -12.82 -21.92
C ASP A 151 14.92 -12.70 -20.59
N PRO A 152 15.76 -13.69 -20.24
CA PRO A 152 16.55 -13.66 -19.02
C PRO A 152 17.56 -12.51 -18.94
N SER A 153 18.01 -11.97 -20.08
CA SER A 153 19.00 -10.88 -20.10
C SER A 153 18.41 -9.57 -19.58
N SER A 154 17.09 -9.40 -19.71
CA SER A 154 16.35 -8.25 -19.17
C SER A 154 16.37 -8.14 -17.63
N CYS A 155 16.73 -9.21 -16.92
CA CYS A 155 17.01 -9.17 -15.48
C CYS A 155 18.25 -8.33 -15.16
N LEU A 156 19.26 -8.34 -16.03
CA LEU A 156 20.54 -7.67 -15.80
C LEU A 156 20.39 -6.15 -15.84
N ALA A 157 19.44 -5.64 -16.62
CA ALA A 157 19.08 -4.22 -16.64
C ALA A 157 18.46 -3.73 -15.31
N ALA A 158 18.06 -4.64 -14.42
CA ALA A 158 17.55 -4.32 -13.08
C ALA A 158 18.65 -4.11 -12.04
N LEU A 159 19.83 -4.65 -12.31
CA LEU A 159 20.94 -4.57 -11.36
C LEU A 159 21.52 -3.16 -11.44
N PRO A 160 21.77 -2.50 -10.30
CA PRO A 160 22.61 -1.33 -10.31
C PRO A 160 24.01 -1.79 -10.68
N LEU A 161 24.35 -1.75 -11.98
CA LEU A 161 25.72 -1.92 -12.44
C LEU A 161 26.50 -0.66 -12.10
N GLN A 162 26.70 -0.40 -10.81
CA GLN A 162 27.73 0.50 -10.32
C GLN A 162 28.97 -0.35 -10.01
N GLY A 163 29.85 -0.46 -10.99
CA GLY A 163 31.13 -1.17 -10.87
C GLY A 163 32.12 -0.75 -11.97
N PRO A 164 33.44 -0.72 -11.69
CA PRO A 164 34.46 0.08 -12.38
C PRO A 164 34.94 -0.53 -13.72
N PHE A 165 34.05 -1.19 -14.46
CA PHE A 165 34.36 -1.74 -15.79
C PHE A 165 33.64 -1.00 -16.91
N ALA A 166 33.34 0.29 -16.68
CA ALA A 166 33.07 1.24 -17.76
C ALA A 166 34.39 1.51 -18.52
N ARG A 167 34.74 0.57 -19.40
CA ARG A 167 35.69 0.67 -20.53
C ARG A 167 36.81 1.73 -20.41
N ARG A 168 38.02 1.30 -20.10
CA ARG A 168 39.11 1.06 -21.08
C ARG A 168 40.33 0.49 -20.37
#